data_AF-A0A1I4NXL1-F1
#
_entry.id   AF-A0A1I4NXL1-F1
#
_cell.length_a   1.000
_cell.length_b   1.000
_cell.length_c   1.000
_cell.angle_alpha   90.00
_cell.angle_beta   90.00
_cell.angle_gamma   90.00
#
_symmetry.space_group_name_H-M   'P 1'
#
loop_
_entity.id
_entity.type
_entity.pdbx_description
1 polymer ?
#
loop_
_entity_poly.entity_id
_entity_poly.type
_entity_poly.pdbx_seq_one_letter_code
_entity_poly.pdbx_strand_id
1 'polypeptide(L)'
;MLFEMPKLTLSQRSVWLAQVNQLAATNHKVLAYLRWDIGEFWAGVEPDQNGLFAGLLACEDPIRPGVINATHQCCEASIRVIW
;
A
#
# COMPACT_ATOMS: atom_id res chain seq x y z
N MET A 1 -12.09 -5.03 1.63
CA MET A 1 -11.29 -4.60 2.80
C MET A 1 -10.41 -3.36 2.63
N LEU A 2 -10.10 -2.79 1.45
CA LEU A 2 -9.45 -1.45 1.36
C LEU A 2 -10.45 -0.31 1.03
N PHE A 3 -11.47 -0.64 0.24
CA PHE A 3 -12.50 0.30 -0.25
C PHE A 3 -13.86 0.15 0.44
N GLU A 4 -13.91 -0.54 1.57
CA GLU A 4 -15.16 -0.77 2.33
C GLU A 4 -15.41 0.31 3.40
N MET A 5 -14.35 0.89 3.95
CA MET A 5 -14.43 1.99 4.92
C MET A 5 -14.94 3.33 4.33
N PRO A 6 -14.56 3.71 3.08
CA PRO A 6 -15.12 4.88 2.42
C PRO A 6 -16.39 4.54 1.64
N LYS A 7 -17.34 5.48 1.57
CA LYS A 7 -18.52 5.38 0.69
C LYS A 7 -18.14 5.69 -0.76
N LEU A 8 -17.39 4.79 -1.39
CA LEU A 8 -17.08 4.88 -2.82
C LEU A 8 -18.20 4.24 -3.65
N THR A 9 -18.55 4.88 -4.77
CA THR A 9 -19.36 4.22 -5.79
C THR A 9 -18.58 3.09 -6.45
N LEU A 10 -19.27 2.17 -7.11
CA LEU A 10 -18.63 1.10 -7.87
C LEU A 10 -17.68 1.64 -8.95
N SER A 11 -18.05 2.72 -9.63
CA SER A 11 -17.19 3.35 -10.64
C SER A 11 -15.92 3.95 -10.03
N GLN A 12 -16.04 4.67 -8.91
CA GLN A 12 -14.88 5.22 -8.20
C GLN A 12 -13.95 4.11 -7.71
N ARG A 13 -14.51 3.03 -7.16
CA ARG A 13 -13.75 1.87 -6.71
C ARG A 13 -12.96 1.24 -7.86
N SER A 14 -13.57 1.07 -9.03
CA SER A 14 -12.89 0.53 -10.21
C SER A 14 -11.72 1.40 -10.67
N VAL A 15 -11.88 2.72 -10.65
CA VAL A 15 -10.79 3.66 -10.98
C VAL A 15 -9.62 3.51 -10.01
N TRP A 16 -9.89 3.49 -8.71
CA TRP A 16 -8.82 3.34 -7.71
C TRP A 16 -8.15 1.97 -7.76
N LEU A 17 -8.90 0.90 -8.03
CA LEU A 17 -8.33 -0.43 -8.23
C LEU A 17 -7.40 -0.47 -9.45
N ALA A 18 -7.76 0.19 -10.55
CA ALA A 18 -6.88 0.29 -11.72
C ALA A 18 -5.57 1.01 -11.35
N GLN A 19 -5.65 2.10 -10.57
CA GLN A 19 -4.47 2.83 -10.11
C GLN A 19 -3.59 1.99 -9.18
N VAL A 20 -4.19 1.24 -8.24
CA VAL A 20 -3.45 0.29 -7.38
C VAL A 20 -2.71 -0.73 -8.23
N ASN A 21 -3.37 -1.33 -9.22
CA ASN A 21 -2.76 -2.34 -10.08
C ASN A 21 -1.60 -1.75 -10.89
N GLN A 22 -1.74 -0.53 -11.41
CA GLN A 22 -0.68 0.16 -12.14
C GLN A 22 0.55 0.42 -11.25
N LEU A 23 0.35 0.89 -10.02
CA LEU A 23 1.44 1.15 -9.07
C LEU A 23 2.10 -0.15 -8.59
N ALA A 24 1.31 -1.19 -8.31
CA ALA A 24 1.82 -2.49 -7.91
C ALA A 24 2.64 -3.17 -9.03
N ALA A 25 2.22 -3.01 -10.30
CA ALA A 25 2.96 -3.51 -11.46
C ALA A 25 4.35 -2.87 -11.63
N THR A 26 4.60 -1.73 -10.98
CA THR A 26 5.89 -1.02 -10.98
C THR A 26 6.68 -1.25 -9.69
N ASN A 27 6.40 -2.33 -8.95
CA ASN A 27 7.05 -2.73 -7.70
C ASN A 27 6.88 -1.75 -6.53
N HIS A 28 5.84 -0.92 -6.55
CA HIS A 28 5.50 -0.08 -5.40
C HIS A 28 4.65 -0.86 -4.39
N LYS A 29 4.96 -0.69 -3.10
CA LYS A 29 3.99 -0.93 -2.03
C LYS A 29 2.95 0.18 -2.09
N VAL A 30 1.67 -0.17 -2.15
CA VAL A 30 0.58 0.81 -2.29
C VAL A 30 -0.23 0.87 -1.01
N LEU A 31 -0.37 2.06 -0.44
CA LEU A 31 -1.16 2.32 0.76
C LEU A 31 -2.35 3.23 0.42
N ALA A 32 -3.52 2.92 0.95
CA ALA A 32 -4.66 3.85 0.88
C ALA A 32 -4.60 4.87 2.01
N TYR A 33 -4.96 6.11 1.67
CA TYR A 33 -5.10 7.21 2.61
C TYR A 33 -6.57 7.59 2.74
N LEU A 34 -7.06 7.56 3.98
CA LEU A 34 -8.41 7.99 4.35
C LEU A 34 -8.30 9.15 5.33
N ARG A 35 -9.23 10.08 5.22
CA ARG A 35 -9.39 11.21 6.14
C ARG A 35 -10.75 11.14 6.82
N TRP A 36 -10.77 11.36 8.12
CA TRP A 36 -11.99 11.58 8.89
C TRP A 36 -12.05 13.02 9.36
N ASP A 37 -13.26 13.57 9.39
CA ASP A 37 -13.56 14.82 10.10
C ASP A 37 -14.07 14.42 11.49
N ILE A 38 -13.17 14.45 12.47
CA ILE A 38 -13.48 14.21 13.87
C ILE A 38 -13.78 15.58 14.48
N GLY A 39 -15.05 15.87 14.75
CA GLY A 39 -15.46 17.16 15.33
C GLY A 39 -14.79 17.46 16.67
N GLU A 40 -15.10 18.60 17.29
CA GLU A 40 -14.41 19.11 18.49
C GLU A 40 -14.37 18.13 19.68
N PHE A 41 -15.35 17.24 19.79
CA PHE A 41 -15.46 16.27 20.89
C PHE A 41 -15.23 14.85 20.38
N TRP A 42 -13.96 14.47 20.21
CA TRP A 42 -13.58 13.10 19.89
C TRP A 42 -13.41 12.26 21.16
N ALA A 43 -14.12 11.13 21.23
CA ALA A 43 -14.09 10.21 22.37
C ALA A 43 -12.81 9.35 22.45
N GLY A 44 -11.84 9.54 21.54
CA GLY A 44 -10.55 8.83 21.54
C GLY A 44 -10.57 7.43 20.91
N VAL A 45 -11.69 7.02 20.29
CA VAL A 45 -11.80 5.74 19.59
C VAL A 45 -11.46 5.92 18.10
N GLU A 46 -10.67 5.01 17.53
CA GLU A 46 -10.31 5.03 16.12
C GLU A 46 -11.56 5.03 15.22
N PRO A 47 -11.69 5.99 14.28
CA PRO A 47 -12.79 6.00 13.31
C PRO A 47 -12.63 4.86 12.30
N ASP A 48 -13.67 4.04 12.15
CA ASP A 48 -13.66 2.85 11.27
C ASP A 48 -14.71 2.92 10.13
N GLN A 49 -15.55 3.95 10.12
CA GLN A 49 -16.63 4.16 9.15
C GLN A 49 -16.66 5.58 8.61
N ASN A 50 -17.27 5.77 7.44
CA ASN A 50 -17.50 7.08 6.80
C ASN A 50 -16.23 7.89 6.53
N GLY A 51 -15.07 7.23 6.38
CA GLY A 51 -13.85 7.90 5.98
C GLY A 51 -13.96 8.44 4.55
N LEU A 52 -13.37 9.60 4.29
CA LEU A 52 -13.21 10.12 2.94
C LEU A 52 -11.95 9.50 2.34
N PHE A 53 -12.10 8.78 1.23
CA PHE A 53 -10.94 8.26 0.50
C PHE A 53 -10.21 9.42 -0.15
N ALA A 54 -9.00 9.70 0.32
CA ALA A 54 -8.23 10.86 -0.08
C ALA A 54 -7.15 10.54 -1.12
N GLY A 55 -6.74 9.27 -1.24
CA GLY A 55 -5.88 8.83 -2.33
C GLY A 55 -5.03 7.60 -2.01
N LEU A 56 -3.97 7.44 -2.78
CA LEU A 56 -2.99 6.37 -2.66
C LEU A 56 -1.59 6.94 -2.45
N LEU A 57 -0.79 6.25 -1.66
CA LEU A 57 0.65 6.46 -1.55
C LEU A 57 1.37 5.28 -2.20
N ALA A 58 2.33 5.59 -3.08
CA ALA A 58 3.23 4.63 -3.68
C ALA A 58 4.57 4.73 -2.97
N CYS A 59 5.00 3.62 -2.36
CA CYS A 59 6.24 3.55 -1.61
C CYS A 59 7.19 2.57 -2.28
N GLU A 60 8.41 3.02 -2.55
CA GLU A 60 9.50 2.16 -2.97
C GLU A 60 10.19 1.55 -1.75
N ASP A 61 10.58 0.28 -1.86
CA ASP A 61 11.48 -0.37 -0.91
C ASP A 61 12.81 -0.65 -1.64
N PRO A 62 13.72 0.34 -1.67
CA PRO A 62 14.92 0.24 -2.48
C PRO A 62 15.80 -0.90 -1.97
N ILE A 63 16.38 -1.63 -2.93
CA ILE A 63 17.33 -2.70 -2.63
C ILE A 63 18.51 -2.09 -1.85
N ARG A 64 18.78 -2.63 -0.66
CA ARG A 64 19.91 -2.16 0.15
C ARG A 64 21.23 -2.40 -0.59
N PRO A 65 22.23 -1.50 -0.44
CA PRO A 65 23.55 -1.72 -1.00
C PRO A 65 24.12 -3.09 -0.60
N GLY A 66 24.68 -3.81 -1.57
CA GLY A 66 25.30 -5.12 -1.35
C GLY A 66 24.36 -6.33 -1.39
N VAL A 67 23.03 -6.15 -1.37
CA VAL A 67 22.07 -7.29 -1.43
C VAL A 67 22.21 -8.09 -2.72
N ILE A 68 22.42 -7.40 -3.86
CA ILE A 68 22.62 -8.06 -5.16
C ILE A 68 23.85 -8.97 -5.09
N ASN A 69 24.99 -8.44 -4.63
CA ASN A 69 26.23 -9.20 -4.50
C ASN A 69 26.10 -10.35 -3.50
N ALA A 70 25.48 -10.12 -2.34
CA ALA A 70 25.24 -11.17 -1.35
C ALA A 70 24.36 -12.30 -1.91
N THR A 71 23.36 -11.96 -2.72
CA THR A 71 22.51 -12.95 -3.40
C THR A 71 23.32 -13.81 -4.37
N HIS A 72 24.19 -13.19 -5.18
CA HIS A 72 25.09 -13.93 -6.08
C HIS A 72 26.00 -14.88 -5.31
N GLN A 73 26.63 -14.43 -4.22
CA GLN A 73 27.50 -15.26 -3.38
C GLN A 73 26.76 -16.45 -2.78
N CYS A 74 25.51 -16.26 -2.32
CA CYS A 74 24.67 -17.35 -1.86
C CYS A 74 24.43 -18.38 -2.98
N CYS A 75 24.03 -17.93 -4.18
CA CYS A 75 23.77 -18.81 -5.30
C CYS A 75 25.02 -19.58 -5.76
N GLU A 76 26.18 -18.93 -5.84
CA GLU A 76 27.48 -19.57 -6.16
C GLU A 76 27.89 -20.60 -5.12
N ALA A 77 27.54 -20.37 -3.85
CA ALA A 77 27.72 -21.32 -2.75
C ALA A 77 26.66 -22.44 -2.72
N SER A 78 25.82 -22.57 -3.76
CA SER A 78 24.70 -23.53 -3.82
C SER A 78 23.65 -23.34 -2.71
N ILE A 79 23.56 -22.14 -2.13
CA ILE A 79 22.52 -21.75 -1.19
C ILE A 79 21.30 -21.26 -1.97
N ARG A 80 20.16 -21.91 -1.77
CA ARG A 80 18.90 -21.52 -2.41
C ARG A 80 18.32 -20.27 -1.75
N VAL A 81 18.28 -19.16 -2.50
CA VAL A 81 17.56 -17.94 -2.11
C VAL A 81 16.10 -18.03 -2.55
N ILE A 82 15.17 -17.79 -1.63
CA ILE A 82 13.71 -17.79 -1.89
C ILE A 82 13.22 -16.36 -1.67
N TRP A 83 12.48 -15.85 -2.65
CA TRP A 83 11.92 -14.49 -2.68
C TRP A 83 10.39 -14.56 -2.68
#